data_AF-A0A3D2CDX1-F1
#
_entry.id   AF-A0A3D2CDX1-F1
#
_cell.length_a   1.000
_cell.length_b   1.000
_cell.length_c   1.000
_cell.angle_alpha   90.00
_cell.angle_beta   90.00
_cell.angle_gamma   90.00
#
_symmetry.space_group_name_H-M   'P 1'
#
loop_
_entity.id
_entity.type
_entity.pdbx_description
1 polymer ?
#
loop_
_entity_poly.entity_id
_entity_poly.type
_entity_poly.pdbx_seq_one_letter_code
_entity_poly.pdbx_strand_id
1 'polypeptide(L)'
;MEPIQNILQTELVSGNTVGHFAGFGVAIFCTLLLAKITQWFFDIQLKKLTARSETVVDDVIAATLARPAQLIVLLLGAELSLQILVLPEWVSQFITNTTTVVVAMLAAFTASRLVDALYQTLVLPWVEKSDTRLDDQIVPIVMRACKVTIWVMAALITFSNLGYDIVSLLTGLGIGGLAVAMAAQDTLANVFGSVTIFADRPFQIGDLVEITGNKGVVEEVGLRTSRIRT
;
A
#
# COMPACT_ATOMS: atom_id res chain seq x y z
N MET A 1 -41.44 -30.29 -18.32
CA MET A 1 -40.61 -29.12 -17.94
C MET A 1 -41.34 -28.15 -17.01
N GLU A 2 -42.67 -28.11 -17.00
CA GLU A 2 -43.47 -27.27 -16.07
C GLU A 2 -43.31 -27.51 -14.56
N PRO A 3 -43.10 -28.74 -14.01
CA PRO A 3 -43.06 -28.91 -12.56
C PRO A 3 -41.81 -28.32 -11.90
N ILE A 4 -40.70 -28.18 -12.65
CA ILE A 4 -39.45 -27.60 -12.14
C ILE A 4 -39.58 -26.08 -12.00
N GLN A 5 -40.30 -25.42 -12.91
CA GLN A 5 -40.52 -23.97 -12.86
C GLN A 5 -41.38 -23.56 -11.66
N ASN A 6 -42.32 -24.41 -11.26
CA ASN A 6 -43.24 -24.13 -10.15
C ASN A 6 -42.55 -24.25 -8.77
N ILE A 7 -41.59 -25.19 -8.63
CA ILE A 7 -40.78 -25.34 -7.40
C ILE A 7 -39.78 -24.18 -7.26
N LEU A 8 -39.28 -23.64 -8.38
CA LEU A 8 -38.36 -22.50 -8.38
C LEU A 8 -39.02 -21.16 -8.00
N GLN A 9 -40.35 -21.08 -7.95
CA GLN A 9 -41.10 -19.88 -7.60
C GLN A 9 -41.77 -19.94 -6.22
N THR A 10 -41.61 -21.04 -5.48
CA THR A 10 -42.16 -21.15 -4.13
C THR A 10 -41.37 -20.23 -3.19
N GLU A 11 -42.01 -19.18 -2.68
CA GLU A 11 -41.41 -18.30 -1.67
C GLU A 11 -41.24 -19.06 -0.36
N LEU A 12 -40.00 -19.16 0.12
CA LEU A 12 -39.69 -19.86 1.38
C LEU A 12 -39.59 -18.89 2.55
N VAL A 13 -38.78 -17.82 2.41
CA VAL A 13 -38.52 -16.84 3.48
C VAL A 13 -38.16 -15.48 2.86
N SER A 14 -38.80 -14.40 3.31
CA SER A 14 -38.44 -13.00 2.98
C SER A 14 -38.38 -12.67 1.48
N GLY A 15 -39.30 -13.21 0.66
CA GLY A 15 -39.35 -12.97 -0.79
C GLY A 15 -38.30 -13.73 -1.62
N ASN A 16 -37.51 -14.61 -0.99
CA ASN A 16 -36.54 -15.45 -1.69
C ASN A 16 -37.17 -16.75 -2.16
N THR A 17 -37.01 -17.03 -3.45
CA THR A 17 -37.39 -18.31 -4.06
C THR A 17 -36.25 -19.33 -4.04
N VAL A 18 -36.55 -20.61 -4.26
CA VAL A 18 -35.57 -21.71 -4.37
C VAL A 18 -34.45 -21.39 -5.39
N GLY A 19 -34.78 -20.65 -6.45
CA GLY A 19 -33.80 -20.19 -7.44
C GLY A 19 -32.71 -19.27 -6.88
N HIS A 20 -33.05 -18.38 -5.94
CA HIS A 20 -32.08 -17.47 -5.32
C HIS A 20 -31.09 -18.23 -4.42
N PHE A 21 -31.57 -19.21 -3.66
CA PHE A 21 -30.71 -20.08 -2.84
C PHE A 21 -29.81 -20.98 -3.71
N ALA A 22 -30.33 -21.50 -4.81
CA ALA A 22 -29.53 -22.27 -5.76
C ALA A 22 -28.44 -21.39 -6.42
N GLY A 23 -28.79 -20.18 -6.86
CA GLY A 23 -27.85 -19.19 -7.41
C GLY A 23 -26.77 -18.78 -6.42
N PHE A 24 -27.15 -18.53 -5.16
CA PHE A 24 -26.22 -18.25 -4.06
C PHE A 24 -25.21 -19.39 -3.85
N GLY A 25 -25.68 -20.65 -3.84
CA GLY A 25 -24.82 -21.82 -3.69
C GLY A 25 -23.80 -21.94 -4.83
N VAL A 26 -24.24 -21.70 -6.07
CA VAL A 26 -23.34 -21.69 -7.25
C VAL A 26 -22.33 -20.55 -7.16
N ALA A 27 -22.75 -19.34 -6.76
CA ALA A 27 -21.87 -18.19 -6.65
C ALA A 27 -20.81 -18.35 -5.56
N ILE A 28 -21.16 -18.93 -4.40
CA ILE A 28 -20.19 -19.29 -3.37
C ILE A 28 -19.20 -20.32 -3.93
N PHE A 29 -19.69 -21.34 -4.61
CA PHE A 29 -18.82 -22.35 -5.20
C PHE A 29 -17.83 -21.74 -6.21
N CYS A 30 -18.32 -20.86 -7.10
CA CYS A 30 -17.48 -20.11 -8.04
C CYS A 30 -16.46 -19.21 -7.31
N THR A 31 -16.86 -18.55 -6.22
CA THR A 31 -15.96 -17.73 -5.39
C THR A 31 -14.84 -18.57 -4.78
N LEU A 32 -15.16 -19.73 -4.21
CA LEU A 32 -14.18 -20.64 -3.64
C LEU A 32 -13.23 -21.20 -4.71
N LEU A 33 -13.75 -21.49 -5.91
CA LEU A 33 -12.93 -21.88 -7.05
C LEU A 33 -11.99 -20.76 -7.47
N LEU A 34 -12.48 -19.53 -7.62
CA LEU A 34 -11.67 -18.36 -7.94
C LEU A 34 -10.57 -18.15 -6.89
N ALA A 35 -10.91 -18.23 -5.59
CA ALA A 35 -9.94 -18.11 -4.51
C ALA A 35 -8.84 -19.19 -4.59
N LYS A 36 -9.20 -20.45 -4.89
CA LYS A 36 -8.23 -21.53 -5.13
C LYS A 36 -7.39 -21.32 -6.38
N ILE A 37 -7.98 -20.79 -7.45
CA ILE A 37 -7.26 -20.45 -8.69
C ILE A 37 -6.25 -19.33 -8.41
N THR A 38 -6.63 -18.31 -7.65
CA THR A 38 -5.73 -17.25 -7.20
C THR A 38 -4.57 -17.83 -6.39
N GLN A 39 -4.83 -18.70 -5.40
CA GLN A 39 -3.77 -19.37 -4.66
C GLN A 39 -2.85 -20.19 -5.57
N TRP A 40 -3.42 -21.02 -6.44
CA TRP A 40 -2.68 -21.85 -7.38
C TRP A 40 -1.81 -21.02 -8.33
N PHE A 41 -2.31 -19.87 -8.79
CA PHE A 41 -1.56 -18.92 -9.61
C PHE A 41 -0.35 -18.37 -8.85
N PHE A 42 -0.53 -17.89 -7.61
CA PHE A 42 0.57 -17.42 -6.78
C PHE A 42 1.57 -18.54 -6.47
N ASP A 43 1.12 -19.75 -6.15
CA ASP A 43 1.98 -20.92 -5.90
C ASP A 43 2.79 -21.31 -7.14
N ILE A 44 2.20 -21.24 -8.34
CA ILE A 44 2.91 -21.49 -9.60
C ILE A 44 3.96 -20.42 -9.85
N GLN A 45 3.61 -19.15 -9.65
CA GLN A 45 4.57 -18.07 -9.81
C GLN A 45 5.73 -18.27 -8.83
N LEU A 46 5.44 -18.48 -7.54
CA LEU A 46 6.47 -18.76 -6.52
C LEU A 46 7.35 -19.99 -6.85
N LYS A 47 6.79 -21.06 -7.42
CA LYS A 47 7.54 -22.27 -7.83
C LYS A 47 8.34 -22.11 -9.12
N LYS A 48 7.82 -21.35 -10.10
CA LYS A 48 8.56 -21.05 -11.34
C LYS A 48 9.73 -20.11 -11.06
N LEU A 49 9.55 -19.17 -10.14
CA LEU A 49 10.55 -18.15 -9.83
C LEU A 49 11.71 -18.71 -8.99
N THR A 50 11.45 -19.66 -8.08
CA THR A 50 12.51 -20.42 -7.39
C THR A 50 13.37 -21.28 -8.33
N ALA A 51 12.91 -21.56 -9.56
CA ALA A 51 13.65 -22.33 -10.56
C ALA A 51 14.34 -21.48 -11.64
N ARG A 52 14.04 -20.17 -11.74
CA ARG A 52 14.64 -19.23 -12.70
C ARG A 52 14.80 -17.85 -12.04
N SER A 53 15.87 -17.72 -11.25
CA SER A 53 16.22 -16.49 -10.54
C SER A 53 16.87 -15.48 -11.49
N GLU A 54 16.10 -14.55 -12.03
CA GLU A 54 16.63 -13.28 -12.57
C GLU A 54 16.07 -12.04 -11.86
N THR A 55 14.88 -12.08 -11.24
CA THR A 55 14.26 -10.90 -10.59
C THR A 55 13.76 -11.17 -9.16
N VAL A 56 14.61 -10.89 -8.17
CA VAL A 56 14.31 -10.96 -6.71
C VAL A 56 13.07 -10.17 -6.29
N VAL A 57 12.72 -9.12 -7.05
CA VAL A 57 11.55 -8.25 -6.78
C VAL A 57 10.22 -8.98 -6.95
N ASP A 58 10.12 -9.79 -7.99
CA ASP A 58 8.87 -10.48 -8.32
C ASP A 58 8.54 -11.54 -7.25
N ASP A 59 9.56 -12.17 -6.67
CA ASP A 59 9.43 -13.12 -5.57
C ASP A 59 8.83 -12.45 -4.33
N VAL A 60 9.37 -11.29 -3.96
CA VAL A 60 8.93 -10.53 -2.79
C VAL A 60 7.48 -10.06 -2.97
N ILE A 61 7.13 -9.55 -4.15
CA ILE A 61 5.77 -9.11 -4.46
C ILE A 61 4.81 -10.30 -4.39
N ALA A 62 5.12 -11.40 -5.09
CA ALA A 62 4.28 -12.58 -5.14
C ALA A 62 4.05 -13.18 -3.74
N ALA A 63 5.11 -13.32 -2.94
CA ALA A 63 5.02 -13.87 -1.59
C ALA A 63 4.20 -12.98 -0.65
N THR A 64 4.30 -11.66 -0.81
CA THR A 64 3.58 -10.69 0.03
C THR A 64 2.11 -10.58 -0.35
N LEU A 65 1.78 -10.64 -1.64
CA LEU A 65 0.40 -10.51 -2.14
C LEU A 65 -0.40 -11.82 -2.11
N ALA A 66 0.24 -13.00 -2.11
CA ALA A 66 -0.45 -14.27 -2.24
C ALA A 66 -1.57 -14.49 -1.21
N ARG A 67 -1.27 -14.29 0.09
CA ARG A 67 -2.26 -14.51 1.16
C ARG A 67 -3.36 -13.43 1.18
N PRO A 68 -3.04 -12.13 1.11
CA PRO A 68 -4.08 -11.10 1.15
C PRO A 68 -4.96 -11.09 -0.10
N ALA A 69 -4.40 -11.37 -1.29
CA ALA A 69 -5.18 -11.41 -2.52
C ALA A 69 -6.28 -12.47 -2.45
N GLN A 70 -5.99 -13.64 -1.90
CA GLN A 70 -7.01 -14.68 -1.69
C GLN A 70 -8.12 -14.20 -0.75
N LEU A 71 -7.76 -13.56 0.38
CA LEU A 71 -8.75 -13.07 1.34
C LEU A 71 -9.63 -11.98 0.73
N ILE A 72 -9.07 -11.09 -0.09
CA ILE A 72 -9.84 -10.07 -0.82
C ILE A 72 -10.80 -10.72 -1.80
N VAL A 73 -10.33 -11.70 -2.60
CA VAL A 73 -11.19 -12.43 -3.54
C VAL A 73 -12.33 -13.14 -2.80
N LEU A 74 -12.04 -13.73 -1.64
CA LEU A 74 -13.05 -14.41 -0.83
C LEU A 74 -14.08 -13.42 -0.26
N LEU A 75 -13.63 -12.29 0.28
CA LEU A 75 -14.52 -11.26 0.85
C LEU A 75 -15.42 -10.65 -0.23
N LEU A 76 -14.84 -10.23 -1.36
CA LEU A 76 -15.60 -9.63 -2.46
C LEU A 76 -16.52 -10.64 -3.13
N GLY A 77 -16.07 -11.88 -3.34
CA GLY A 77 -16.91 -12.92 -3.93
C GLY A 77 -18.04 -13.37 -2.98
N ALA A 78 -17.81 -13.36 -1.67
CA ALA A 78 -18.86 -13.60 -0.68
C ALA A 78 -19.92 -12.49 -0.72
N GLU A 79 -19.49 -11.23 -0.81
CA GLU A 79 -20.41 -10.09 -0.98
C GLU A 79 -21.23 -10.21 -2.27
N LEU A 80 -20.58 -10.47 -3.41
CA LEU A 80 -21.27 -10.67 -4.69
C LEU A 80 -22.26 -11.84 -4.65
N SER A 81 -21.92 -12.91 -3.93
CA SER A 81 -22.82 -14.05 -3.73
C SER A 81 -24.07 -13.61 -2.96
N LEU A 82 -23.90 -12.80 -1.91
CA LEU A 82 -25.01 -12.31 -1.08
C LEU A 82 -25.96 -11.37 -1.86
N GLN A 83 -25.49 -10.68 -2.90
CA GLN A 83 -26.34 -9.85 -3.75
C GLN A 83 -27.36 -10.65 -4.58
N ILE A 84 -27.16 -11.97 -4.73
CA ILE A 84 -28.15 -12.86 -5.37
C ILE A 84 -29.35 -13.07 -4.46
N LEU A 85 -29.20 -12.88 -3.15
CA LEU A 85 -30.29 -13.02 -2.20
C LEU A 85 -31.02 -11.68 -2.04
N VAL A 86 -32.36 -11.73 -1.98
CA VAL A 86 -33.18 -10.58 -1.63
C VAL A 86 -33.03 -10.33 -0.13
N LEU A 87 -32.17 -9.37 0.21
CA LEU A 87 -31.89 -8.92 1.55
C LEU A 87 -32.55 -7.56 1.82
N PRO A 88 -32.94 -7.25 3.06
CA PRO A 88 -33.34 -5.89 3.43
C PRO A 88 -32.20 -4.90 3.16
N GLU A 89 -32.54 -3.69 2.69
CA GLU A 89 -31.57 -2.66 2.29
C GLU A 89 -30.55 -2.32 3.40
N TRP A 90 -30.98 -2.34 4.66
CA TRP A 90 -30.08 -2.06 5.77
C TRP A 90 -29.02 -3.17 5.96
N VAL A 91 -29.36 -4.42 5.61
CA VAL A 91 -28.44 -5.57 5.69
C VAL A 91 -27.45 -5.52 4.53
N SER A 92 -27.92 -5.30 3.30
CA SER A 92 -27.04 -5.17 2.13
C SER A 92 -26.05 -4.02 2.31
N GLN A 93 -26.53 -2.84 2.71
CA GLN A 93 -25.67 -1.68 2.95
C GLN A 93 -24.66 -1.94 4.08
N PHE A 94 -25.07 -2.61 5.16
CA PHE A 94 -24.16 -2.95 6.26
C PHE A 94 -23.06 -3.92 5.80
N ILE A 95 -23.42 -4.94 5.00
CA ILE A 95 -22.46 -5.90 4.43
C ILE A 95 -21.49 -5.17 3.50
N THR A 96 -21.97 -4.40 2.54
CA THR A 96 -21.11 -3.68 1.58
C THR A 96 -20.19 -2.68 2.26
N ASN A 97 -20.70 -1.89 3.20
CA ASN A 97 -19.89 -0.95 3.97
C ASN A 97 -18.81 -1.67 4.79
N THR A 98 -19.18 -2.77 5.45
CA THR A 98 -18.24 -3.56 6.26
C THR A 98 -17.18 -4.22 5.39
N THR A 99 -17.56 -4.86 4.28
CA THR A 99 -16.63 -5.49 3.35
C THR A 99 -15.68 -4.45 2.77
N THR A 100 -16.18 -3.29 2.36
CA THR A 100 -15.37 -2.18 1.87
C THR A 100 -14.30 -1.77 2.88
N VAL A 101 -14.69 -1.55 4.15
CA VAL A 101 -13.75 -1.17 5.21
C VAL A 101 -12.70 -2.25 5.44
N VAL A 102 -13.11 -3.52 5.53
CA VAL A 102 -12.19 -4.64 5.77
C VAL A 102 -11.22 -4.84 4.60
N VAL A 103 -11.72 -4.79 3.36
CA VAL A 103 -10.89 -4.91 2.15
C VAL A 103 -9.92 -3.74 2.03
N ALA A 104 -10.36 -2.51 2.28
CA ALA A 104 -9.49 -1.34 2.25
C ALA A 104 -8.39 -1.40 3.32
N MET A 105 -8.72 -1.81 4.55
CA MET A 105 -7.73 -2.02 5.62
C MET A 105 -6.74 -3.13 5.27
N LEU A 106 -7.22 -4.25 4.75
CA LEU A 106 -6.38 -5.37 4.35
C LEU A 106 -5.45 -4.99 3.19
N ALA A 107 -5.95 -4.23 2.21
CA ALA A 107 -5.16 -3.71 1.10
C ALA A 107 -4.09 -2.72 1.58
N ALA A 108 -4.44 -1.78 2.46
CA ALA A 108 -3.50 -0.82 3.04
C ALA A 108 -2.41 -1.51 3.85
N PHE A 109 -2.79 -2.47 4.70
CA PHE A 109 -1.87 -3.29 5.47
C PHE A 109 -0.91 -4.05 4.55
N THR A 110 -1.44 -4.70 3.52
CA THR A 110 -0.64 -5.45 2.54
C THR A 110 0.32 -4.55 1.77
N ALA A 111 -0.14 -3.39 1.30
CA ALA A 111 0.68 -2.42 0.60
C ALA A 111 1.81 -1.88 1.51
N SER A 112 1.50 -1.58 2.78
CA SER A 112 2.53 -1.15 3.74
C SER A 112 3.57 -2.25 4.02
N ARG A 113 3.13 -3.51 4.14
CA ARG A 113 4.01 -4.66 4.27
C ARG A 113 4.86 -4.89 3.02
N LEU A 114 4.32 -4.61 1.84
CA LEU A 114 5.07 -4.69 0.59
C LEU A 114 6.19 -3.64 0.55
N VAL A 115 5.92 -2.41 1.01
CA VAL A 115 6.97 -1.39 1.17
C VAL A 115 8.07 -1.89 2.11
N ASP A 116 7.72 -2.49 3.26
CA ASP A 116 8.71 -3.02 4.19
C ASP A 116 9.53 -4.18 3.58
N ALA A 117 8.89 -5.07 2.84
CA ALA A 117 9.56 -6.20 2.18
C ALA A 117 10.49 -5.75 1.06
N LEU A 118 10.06 -4.77 0.25
CA LEU A 118 10.90 -4.16 -0.79
C LEU A 118 12.07 -3.39 -0.18
N TYR A 119 11.84 -2.66 0.92
CA TYR A 119 12.91 -1.97 1.65
C TYR A 119 13.99 -2.94 2.12
N GLN A 120 13.62 -4.05 2.76
CA GLN A 120 14.58 -5.06 3.25
C GLN A 120 15.35 -5.75 2.13
N THR A 121 14.73 -5.94 0.97
CA THR A 121 15.32 -6.75 -0.10
C THR A 121 16.12 -5.93 -1.10
N LEU A 122 15.66 -4.72 -1.43
CA LEU A 122 16.28 -3.87 -2.44
C LEU A 122 17.13 -2.76 -1.84
N VAL A 123 16.63 -2.12 -0.78
CA VAL A 123 17.21 -0.86 -0.30
C VAL A 123 18.24 -1.12 0.79
N LEU A 124 17.94 -1.99 1.75
CA LEU A 124 18.84 -2.29 2.87
C LEU A 124 20.22 -2.79 2.42
N PRO A 125 20.37 -3.74 1.47
CA PRO A 125 21.69 -4.19 1.03
C PRO A 125 22.50 -3.14 0.29
N TRP A 126 21.85 -2.11 -0.27
CA TRP A 126 22.50 -0.99 -0.92
C TRP A 126 22.97 0.05 0.09
N VAL A 127 22.11 0.36 1.06
CA VAL A 127 22.42 1.26 2.17
C VAL A 127 23.58 0.72 3.00
N GLU A 128 23.58 -0.58 3.35
CA GLU A 128 24.67 -1.21 4.10
C GLU A 128 26.02 -1.25 3.34
N LYS A 129 26.00 -1.16 2.00
CA LYS A 129 27.20 -1.10 1.16
C LYS A 129 27.64 0.33 0.85
N SER A 130 26.79 1.31 1.12
CA SER A 130 27.09 2.72 0.92
C SER A 130 27.86 3.23 2.14
N ASP A 131 29.02 3.85 1.94
CA ASP A 131 29.76 4.56 3.01
C ASP A 131 29.06 5.90 3.40
N THR A 132 27.89 6.19 2.83
CA THR A 132 27.24 7.50 2.93
C THR A 132 26.23 7.53 4.08
N ARG A 133 26.57 8.24 5.16
CA ARG A 133 25.71 8.43 6.37
C ARG A 133 24.37 9.14 6.10
N LEU A 134 24.17 9.69 4.89
CA LEU A 134 22.92 10.31 4.47
C LEU A 134 21.83 9.27 4.16
N ASP A 135 22.21 8.15 3.55
CA ASP A 135 21.28 7.11 3.12
C ASP A 135 20.57 6.49 4.33
N ASP A 136 21.32 6.25 5.41
CA ASP A 136 20.84 5.72 6.69
C ASP A 136 19.74 6.57 7.33
N GLN A 137 19.73 7.88 7.06
CA GLN A 137 18.82 8.83 7.70
C GLN A 137 17.64 9.19 6.79
N ILE A 138 17.87 9.37 5.50
CA ILE A 138 16.82 9.77 4.54
C ILE A 138 15.90 8.59 4.23
N VAL A 139 16.46 7.40 3.99
CA VAL A 139 15.69 6.24 3.54
C VAL A 139 14.56 5.87 4.52
N PRO A 140 14.78 5.77 5.86
CA PRO A 140 13.71 5.47 6.80
C PRO A 140 12.60 6.53 6.83
N ILE A 141 12.93 7.81 6.62
CA ILE A 141 11.96 8.91 6.57
C ILE A 141 11.06 8.74 5.34
N VAL A 142 11.65 8.48 4.18
CA VAL A 142 10.90 8.26 2.93
C VAL A 142 10.00 7.02 3.05
N MET A 143 10.50 5.92 3.60
CA MET A 143 9.70 4.69 3.80
C MET A 143 8.51 4.93 4.75
N ARG A 144 8.70 5.70 5.83
CA ARG A 144 7.60 6.10 6.72
C ARG A 144 6.59 6.99 6.00
N ALA A 145 7.05 7.98 5.24
CA ALA A 145 6.18 8.85 4.46
C ALA A 145 5.33 8.07 3.44
N CYS A 146 5.94 7.15 2.69
CA CYS A 146 5.21 6.26 1.78
C CYS A 146 4.10 5.48 2.50
N LYS A 147 4.40 4.89 3.67
CA LYS A 147 3.40 4.16 4.45
C LYS A 147 2.27 5.05 4.95
N VAL A 148 2.58 6.27 5.43
CA VAL A 148 1.55 7.25 5.83
C VAL A 148 0.64 7.57 4.65
N THR A 149 1.21 7.82 3.46
CA THR A 149 0.43 8.09 2.24
C THR A 149 -0.48 6.92 1.88
N ILE A 150 -0.02 5.67 1.98
CA ILE A 150 -0.84 4.47 1.72
C ILE A 150 -2.07 4.45 2.64
N TRP A 151 -1.88 4.70 3.94
CA TRP A 151 -2.98 4.72 4.91
C TRP A 151 -3.96 5.87 4.67
N VAL A 152 -3.46 7.06 4.33
CA VAL A 152 -4.32 8.21 3.97
C VAL A 152 -5.15 7.88 2.72
N MET A 153 -4.54 7.32 1.68
CA MET A 153 -5.25 6.92 0.47
C MET A 153 -6.32 5.85 0.74
N ALA A 154 -6.00 4.85 1.56
CA ALA A 154 -6.96 3.83 1.95
C ALA A 154 -8.15 4.41 2.73
N ALA A 155 -7.91 5.35 3.64
CA ALA A 155 -8.97 6.06 4.36
C ALA A 155 -9.87 6.86 3.41
N LEU A 156 -9.28 7.59 2.46
CA LEU A 156 -10.03 8.35 1.45
C LEU A 156 -10.92 7.46 0.59
N ILE A 157 -10.38 6.36 0.07
CA ILE A 157 -11.14 5.39 -0.73
C ILE A 157 -12.28 4.81 0.11
N THR A 158 -12.02 4.48 1.37
CA THR A 158 -13.05 3.95 2.29
C THR A 158 -14.17 4.96 2.47
N PHE A 159 -13.85 6.21 2.80
CA PHE A 159 -14.86 7.26 2.99
C PHE A 159 -15.64 7.56 1.71
N SER A 160 -14.99 7.55 0.55
CA SER A 160 -15.66 7.72 -0.74
C SER A 160 -16.72 6.65 -0.98
N ASN A 161 -16.39 5.38 -0.72
CA ASN A 161 -17.34 4.27 -0.87
C ASN A 161 -18.46 4.30 0.17
N LEU A 162 -18.24 4.90 1.34
CA LEU A 162 -19.28 5.13 2.35
C LEU A 162 -20.18 6.33 2.04
N GLY A 163 -19.98 7.00 0.90
CA GLY A 163 -20.81 8.13 0.45
C GLY A 163 -20.39 9.49 0.99
N TYR A 164 -19.21 9.61 1.61
CA TYR A 164 -18.66 10.91 1.98
C TYR A 164 -18.09 11.65 0.77
N ASP A 165 -18.17 12.98 0.78
CA ASP A 165 -17.57 13.80 -0.26
C ASP A 165 -16.03 13.77 -0.19
N ILE A 166 -15.44 12.96 -1.06
CA ILE A 166 -13.98 12.85 -1.18
C ILE A 166 -13.35 14.17 -1.64
N VAL A 167 -14.06 15.04 -2.36
CA VAL A 167 -13.50 16.31 -2.87
C VAL A 167 -13.18 17.23 -1.70
N SER A 168 -14.09 17.36 -0.74
CA SER A 168 -13.86 18.12 0.50
C SER A 168 -12.68 17.57 1.30
N LEU A 169 -12.61 16.23 1.47
CA LEU A 169 -11.51 15.59 2.19
C LEU A 169 -10.16 15.78 1.49
N LEU A 170 -10.13 15.62 0.16
CA LEU A 170 -8.94 15.79 -0.66
C LEU A 170 -8.49 17.26 -0.68
N THR A 171 -9.43 18.21 -0.70
CA THR A 171 -9.14 19.64 -0.60
C THR A 171 -8.51 19.97 0.75
N GLY A 172 -9.07 19.45 1.84
CA GLY A 172 -8.51 19.61 3.19
C GLY A 172 -7.10 19.02 3.31
N LEU A 173 -6.87 17.82 2.75
CA LEU A 173 -5.54 17.21 2.67
C LEU A 173 -4.58 18.00 1.77
N GLY A 174 -5.05 18.61 0.69
CA GLY A 174 -4.25 19.47 -0.17
C GLY A 174 -3.74 20.70 0.57
N ILE A 175 -4.64 21.41 1.27
CA ILE A 175 -4.28 22.58 2.10
C ILE A 175 -3.40 22.15 3.29
N GLY A 176 -3.73 21.04 3.95
CA GLY A 176 -2.94 20.48 5.03
C GLY A 176 -1.53 20.06 4.58
N GLY A 177 -1.43 19.45 3.40
CA GLY A 177 -0.17 19.08 2.77
C GLY A 177 0.68 20.29 2.43
N LEU A 178 0.05 21.37 1.95
CA LEU A 178 0.73 22.66 1.74
C LEU A 178 1.28 23.22 3.06
N ALA A 179 0.49 23.19 4.13
CA ALA A 179 0.94 23.64 5.45
C ALA A 179 2.13 22.81 5.98
N VAL A 180 2.09 21.48 5.83
CA VAL A 180 3.21 20.60 6.18
C VAL A 180 4.44 20.89 5.33
N ALA A 181 4.27 21.12 4.02
CA ALA A 181 5.36 21.45 3.12
C ALA A 181 6.02 22.80 3.48
N MET A 182 5.22 23.81 3.82
CA MET A 182 5.72 25.10 4.30
C MET A 182 6.47 24.95 5.63
N ALA A 183 5.94 24.16 6.57
CA ALA A 183 6.62 23.89 7.84
C ALA A 183 7.94 23.12 7.65
N ALA A 184 8.02 22.26 6.64
CA ALA A 184 9.21 21.47 6.33
C ALA A 184 10.21 22.20 5.42
N GLN A 185 9.90 23.39 4.90
CA GLN A 185 10.66 24.09 3.86
C GLN A 185 12.15 24.22 4.19
N ASP A 186 12.49 24.72 5.38
CA ASP A 186 13.89 24.91 5.81
C ASP A 186 14.62 23.58 5.98
N THR A 187 13.91 22.55 6.45
CA THR A 187 14.49 21.21 6.61
C THR A 187 14.82 20.61 5.25
N LEU A 188 13.89 20.71 4.29
CA LEU A 188 14.10 20.25 2.93
C LEU A 188 15.22 21.02 2.24
N ALA A 189 15.29 22.34 2.42
CA ALA A 189 16.37 23.17 1.87
C ALA A 189 17.76 22.71 2.35
N ASN A 190 17.90 22.41 3.64
CA ASN A 190 19.16 21.90 4.20
C ASN A 190 19.52 20.51 3.65
N VAL A 191 18.54 19.60 3.51
CA VAL A 191 18.75 18.28 2.92
C VAL A 191 19.22 18.40 1.47
N PHE A 192 18.54 19.21 0.65
CA PHE A 192 18.97 19.44 -0.74
C PHE A 192 20.37 20.06 -0.81
N GLY A 193 20.69 21.01 0.07
CA GLY A 193 22.04 21.57 0.18
C GLY A 193 23.10 20.50 0.44
N SER A 194 22.84 19.57 1.37
CA SER A 194 23.76 18.45 1.61
C SER A 194 23.91 17.54 0.40
N VAL A 195 22.81 17.16 -0.27
CA VAL A 195 22.84 16.33 -1.49
C VAL A 195 23.63 16.99 -2.60
N THR A 196 23.47 18.30 -2.81
CA THR A 196 24.25 19.06 -3.80
C THR A 196 25.75 19.06 -3.46
N ILE A 197 26.12 19.23 -2.19
CA ILE A 197 27.55 19.15 -1.78
C ILE A 197 28.12 17.75 -2.07
N PHE A 198 27.37 16.68 -1.80
CA PHE A 198 27.82 15.32 -2.10
C PHE A 198 27.90 15.01 -3.60
N ALA A 199 26.94 15.51 -4.38
CA ALA A 199 26.87 15.27 -5.83
C ALA A 199 27.92 16.08 -6.59
N ASP A 200 28.01 17.38 -6.33
CA ASP A 200 28.88 18.30 -7.05
C ASP A 200 30.30 18.35 -6.46
N ARG A 201 30.49 17.82 -5.25
CA ARG A 201 31.77 17.79 -4.50
C ARG A 201 32.56 19.11 -4.58
N PRO A 202 31.97 20.27 -4.27
CA PRO A 202 32.69 21.56 -4.32
C PRO A 202 33.85 21.63 -3.31
N PHE A 203 33.77 20.83 -2.24
CA PHE A 203 34.83 20.56 -1.28
C PHE A 203 34.60 19.17 -0.68
N GLN A 204 35.67 18.53 -0.23
CA GLN A 204 35.65 17.20 0.38
C GLN A 204 36.15 17.27 1.83
N ILE A 205 35.89 16.19 2.57
CA ILE A 205 36.46 16.01 3.91
C ILE A 205 37.98 16.03 3.78
N GLY A 206 38.64 16.90 4.56
CA GLY A 206 40.09 17.13 4.50
C GLY A 206 40.50 18.37 3.69
N ASP A 207 39.59 19.00 2.94
CA ASP A 207 39.92 20.22 2.21
C ASP A 207 40.01 21.43 3.15
N LEU A 208 40.96 22.33 2.86
CA LEU A 208 41.06 23.64 3.49
C LEU A 208 40.08 24.59 2.79
N VAL A 209 39.07 25.05 3.51
CA VAL A 209 38.02 25.93 2.99
C VAL A 209 37.99 27.25 3.77
N GLU A 210 37.56 28.32 3.11
CA GLU A 210 37.30 29.62 3.72
C GLU A 210 35.81 29.93 3.60
N ILE A 211 35.12 29.97 4.74
CA ILE A 211 33.67 30.23 4.79
C ILE A 211 33.44 31.46 5.67
N THR A 212 32.85 32.50 5.08
CA THR A 212 32.52 33.77 5.77
C THR A 212 33.72 34.39 6.49
N GLY A 213 34.92 34.28 5.91
CA GLY A 213 36.17 34.84 6.44
C GLY A 213 36.89 33.97 7.48
N ASN A 214 36.38 32.78 7.80
CA ASN A 214 37.06 31.80 8.66
C ASN A 214 37.69 30.69 7.83
N LYS A 215 39.00 30.47 7.99
CA LYS A 215 39.74 29.36 7.36
C LYS A 215 39.81 28.16 8.28
N GLY A 216 39.56 26.98 7.75
CA GLY A 216 39.71 25.73 8.49
C GLY A 216 39.60 24.50 7.59
N VAL A 217 39.84 23.33 8.17
CA VAL A 217 39.78 22.04 7.47
C VAL A 217 38.42 21.39 7.71
N VAL A 218 37.79 20.87 6.65
CA VAL A 218 36.51 20.15 6.76
C VAL A 218 36.72 18.80 7.43
N GLU A 219 36.09 18.59 8.58
CA GLU A 219 36.15 17.31 9.32
C GLU A 219 34.97 16.39 8.99
N GLU A 220 33.77 16.94 8.85
CA GLU A 220 32.55 16.16 8.62
C GLU A 220 31.52 16.98 7.85
N VAL A 221 30.79 16.34 6.92
CA VAL A 221 29.64 16.91 6.22
C VAL A 221 28.41 16.07 6.57
N GLY A 222 27.49 16.65 7.36
CA GLY A 222 26.21 16.02 7.72
C GLY A 222 25.03 16.62 6.95
N LEU A 223 23.81 16.09 7.18
CA LEU A 223 22.57 16.52 6.50
C LEU A 223 22.18 17.98 6.73
N ARG A 224 22.60 18.57 7.86
CA ARG A 224 22.23 19.94 8.27
C ARG A 224 23.42 20.81 8.61
N THR A 225 24.55 20.20 8.95
CA THR A 225 25.72 20.92 9.48
C THR A 225 26.99 20.30 8.93
N SER A 226 27.95 21.13 8.55
CA SER A 226 29.33 20.73 8.28
C SER A 226 30.21 21.19 9.43
N ARG A 227 31.14 20.33 9.89
CA ARG A 227 32.08 20.64 10.97
C ARG A 227 33.42 21.04 10.37
N ILE A 228 33.92 22.19 10.78
CA ILE A 228 35.19 22.75 10.32
C ILE A 228 36.08 22.97 11.55
N ARG A 229 37.33 22.51 11.47
CA ARG A 229 38.36 22.76 12.48
C ARG A 229 39.23 23.92 12.00
N THR A 230 39.16 25.04 12.72
CA THR A 230 40.01 26.22 12.56
C THR A 230 41.36 26.05 13.25
#